data_AF-A0A936PHK3-F1
#
_entry.id   AF-A0A936PHK3-F1
#
_cell.length_a   1.000
_cell.length_b   1.000
_cell.length_c   1.000
_cell.angle_alpha   90.00
_cell.angle_beta   90.00
_cell.angle_gamma   90.00
#
_symmetry.space_group_name_H-M   'P 1'
#
loop_
_entity.id
_entity.type
_entity.pdbx_description
1 polymer ?
#
loop_
_entity_poly.entity_id
_entity_poly.type
_entity_poly.pdbx_seq_one_letter_code
_entity_poly.pdbx_strand_id
1 'polypeptide(L)' 'MKNRLVKTLAILALVIGPAIAGLAQPNPSKQPSGDPVNGGPVGGNAPIGSGLILMIGMGAAYGIKKLSKHNNTIAETE' A
#
# COMPACT_ATOMS: atom_id res chain seq x y z
N MET A 1 27.82 12.75 6.91
CA MET A 1 26.64 13.58 7.27
C MET A 1 25.54 13.52 6.22
N LYS A 2 25.86 13.66 4.93
CA LYS A 2 24.94 13.53 3.77
C LYS A 2 24.04 12.28 3.81
N ASN A 3 24.59 11.11 4.16
CA ASN A 3 23.82 9.85 4.21
C ASN A 3 22.84 9.77 5.39
N ARG A 4 23.10 10.51 6.48
CA ARG A 4 22.17 10.60 7.62
C ARG A 4 21.04 11.57 7.28
N LEU A 5 21.37 12.69 6.64
CA LEU A 5 20.39 13.67 6.16
C LEU A 5 19.37 13.05 5.19
N VAL A 6 19.84 12.27 4.20
CA VAL A 6 18.96 11.60 3.23
C VAL A 6 18.01 10.61 3.91
N LYS A 7 18.51 9.84 4.88
CA LYS A 7 17.66 8.89 5.64
C LYS A 7 16.60 9.62 6.47
N THR A 8 16.97 10.71 7.14
CA THR A 8 16.02 11.51 7.93
C THR A 8 14.93 12.11 7.05
N LEU A 9 15.28 12.64 5.87
CA LEU A 9 14.32 13.20 4.92
C LEU A 9 13.38 12.12 4.35
N ALA A 10 13.89 10.92 4.05
CA ALA A 10 13.07 9.81 3.59
C ALA A 10 12.05 9.34 4.64
N ILE A 11 12.45 9.26 5.92
CA ILE A 11 11.54 8.92 7.01
C ILE A 11 10.49 10.02 7.19
N LEU A 12 10.89 11.29 7.12
CA LEU A 12 9.97 12.42 7.22
C LEU A 12 8.93 12.40 6.09
N ALA A 13 9.36 12.12 4.86
CA ALA A 13 8.47 12.00 3.71
C ALA A 13 7.48 10.83 3.85
N LEU A 14 7.91 9.71 4.43
CA LEU A 14 7.03 8.56 4.70
C LEU A 14 5.96 8.87 5.75
N VAL A 15 6.29 9.69 6.76
CA VAL A 15 5.36 10.06 7.84
C VAL A 15 4.40 11.18 7.42
N ILE A 16 4.91 12.18 6.69
CA ILE A 16 4.12 13.36 6.30
C ILE A 16 3.34 13.12 4.99
N GLY A 17 3.85 12.30 4.07
CA GLY A 17 3.21 12.01 2.79
C GLY A 17 1.74 11.57 2.91
N PRO A 18 1.40 10.63 3.81
CA PRO A 18 0.02 10.22 4.05
C PRO A 18 -0.87 11.34 4.62
N ALA A 19 -0.31 12.24 5.43
CA ALA A 19 -1.08 13.35 6.01
C ALA A 19 -1.52 14.36 4.94
N ILE A 20 -0.70 14.59 3.91
CA ILE A 20 -1.06 15.45 2.78
C ILE A 20 -2.13 14.79 1.90
N ALA A 21 -2.05 13.46 1.71
CA ALA A 21 -3.09 12.70 1.00
C ALA A 21 -4.44 12.67 1.75
N GLY A 22 -4.42 12.79 3.08
CA GLY A 22 -5.62 12.90 3.91
C GLY A 22 -6.40 14.21 3.73
N LEU A 23 -5.76 15.28 3.26
CA LEU A 23 -6.44 16.55 2.96
C LEU A 23 -7.31 16.49 1.69
N ALA A 24 -7.20 15.41 0.90
CA ALA A 24 -8.04 15.17 -0.27
C ALA A 24 -9.40 14.54 0.08
N GLN A 25 -9.67 14.26 1.36
CA GLN A 25 -10.97 13.73 1.79
C GLN A 25 -12.03 14.84 1.75
N PRO A 26 -13.19 14.62 1.10
CA PRO A 26 -14.30 15.56 1.16
C PRO A 26 -14.76 15.73 2.61
N ASN A 27 -15.34 16.90 2.93
CA ASN A 27 -15.97 17.15 4.23
C ASN A 27 -16.90 15.97 4.56
N PRO A 28 -16.80 15.33 5.75
CA PRO A 28 -17.60 14.16 6.10
C PRO A 28 -19.12 14.39 6.13
N SER A 29 -19.58 15.64 6.01
CA SER A 29 -20.99 16.02 5.83
C SER A 29 -21.40 16.24 4.36
N LYS A 30 -20.48 16.09 3.40
CA LYS A 30 -20.70 16.29 1.96
C LYS A 30 -20.11 15.12 1.14
N GLN A 31 -20.80 14.76 0.06
CA GLN A 31 -20.30 13.88 -1.00
C GLN A 31 -19.13 14.58 -1.76
N PRO A 32 -18.21 13.89 -2.46
CA PRO A 32 -17.17 14.51 -3.28
C PRO A 32 -17.70 15.53 -4.31
N SER A 33 -18.96 15.39 -4.74
CA SER A 33 -19.65 16.32 -5.65
C SER A 33 -20.22 17.57 -4.96
N GLY A 34 -20.17 17.66 -3.63
CA GLY A 34 -20.72 18.77 -2.83
C GLY A 34 -22.14 18.55 -2.28
N ASP A 35 -22.79 17.45 -2.65
CA ASP A 35 -24.15 17.10 -2.22
C ASP A 35 -24.24 16.60 -0.77
N PRO A 36 -25.42 16.66 -0.11
CA PRO A 36 -25.61 16.12 1.25
C PRO A 36 -25.37 14.61 1.34
N VAL A 37 -24.78 14.16 2.45
CA VAL A 37 -24.43 12.74 2.73
C VAL A 37 -25.60 11.77 2.90
N ASN A 38 -26.85 12.22 2.77
CA ASN A 38 -28.03 11.35 2.74
C ASN A 38 -28.32 10.76 1.34
N GLY A 39 -27.46 11.02 0.35
CA GLY A 39 -27.50 10.34 -0.95
C GLY A 39 -26.90 8.93 -0.91
N GLY A 40 -27.01 8.19 -2.02
CA GLY A 40 -26.50 6.81 -2.16
C GLY A 40 -25.00 6.65 -1.82
N PRO A 41 -24.50 5.40 -1.71
CA PRO A 41 -23.22 5.08 -1.09
C PRO A 41 -22.07 6.01 -1.52
N VAL A 42 -21.48 6.67 -0.53
CA VAL A 42 -20.29 7.51 -0.68
C VAL A 42 -19.09 6.60 -0.95
N GLY A 43 -18.78 6.38 -2.23
CA GLY A 43 -17.63 5.60 -2.68
C GLY A 43 -17.99 4.34 -3.46
N GLY A 44 -17.40 4.23 -4.65
CA GLY A 44 -17.48 3.04 -5.51
C GLY A 44 -16.28 2.85 -6.44
N ASN A 45 -15.34 3.82 -6.45
CA ASN A 45 -14.18 3.84 -7.34
C ASN A 45 -12.85 3.62 -6.61
N ALA A 46 -12.86 3.23 -5.34
CA ALA A 46 -11.63 2.80 -4.69
C ALA A 46 -11.12 1.56 -5.43
N PRO A 47 -9.90 1.56 -5.98
CA PRO A 47 -9.40 0.46 -6.78
C PRO A 47 -8.98 -0.71 -5.86
N ILE A 48 -9.99 -1.38 -5.30
CA ILE A 48 -9.83 -2.56 -4.42
C ILE A 48 -9.25 -3.72 -5.24
N GLY A 49 -9.65 -3.84 -6.51
CA GLY A 49 -9.19 -4.90 -7.41
C GLY A 49 -7.67 -4.91 -7.61
N SER A 50 -7.04 -3.75 -7.84
CA SER A 50 -5.58 -3.68 -8.02
C SER A 50 -4.82 -3.98 -6.74
N GLY A 51 -5.35 -3.60 -5.58
CA GLY A 51 -4.75 -3.93 -4.27
C GLY A 51 -4.78 -5.42 -3.98
N LEU A 52 -5.89 -6.08 -4.31
CA LEU A 52 -6.06 -7.53 -4.12
C LEU A 52 -5.11 -8.32 -5.03
N ILE A 53 -5.01 -7.93 -6.31
CA ILE A 53 -4.08 -8.55 -7.27
C ILE A 53 -2.63 -8.41 -6.79
N LEU A 54 -2.25 -7.23 -6.29
CA LEU A 54 -0.90 -7.00 -5.76
C LEU A 54 -0.61 -7.91 -4.55
N MET A 55 -1.55 -8.01 -3.61
CA MET A 55 -1.38 -8.85 -2.41
C MET A 55 -1.26 -10.34 -2.77
N ILE A 56 -2.09 -10.82 -3.68
CA ILE A 56 -2.02 -12.20 -4.19
C ILE A 56 -0.68 -12.42 -4.90
N GLY A 57 -0.27 -11.49 -5.76
CA GLY A 57 1.00 -11.57 -6.49
C GLY A 57 2.22 -11.63 -5.55
N MET A 58 2.24 -10.78 -4.52
CA MET A 58 3.31 -10.78 -3.51
C MET A 58 3.34 -12.07 -2.69
N GLY A 59 2.17 -12.58 -2.27
CA GLY A 59 2.06 -13.84 -1.54
C GLY A 59 2.55 -15.03 -2.36
N ALA A 60 2.12 -15.13 -3.62
CA ALA A 60 2.55 -16.18 -4.54
C ALA A 60 4.06 -16.11 -4.82
N ALA A 61 4.60 -14.92 -5.11
CA ALA A 61 6.02 -14.73 -5.33
C ALA A 61 6.88 -15.14 -4.12
N TYR A 62 6.44 -14.77 -2.90
CA TYR A 62 7.12 -15.20 -1.67
C TYR A 62 7.04 -16.71 -1.46
N GLY A 63 5.86 -17.32 -1.69
CA GLY A 63 5.66 -18.77 -1.59
C GLY A 63 6.59 -19.56 -2.51
N ILE A 64 6.66 -19.16 -3.79
CA ILE A 64 7.55 -19.78 -4.79
C ILE A 64 9.01 -19.64 -4.36
N LYS A 65 9.45 -18.44 -3.96
CA LYS A 65 10.82 -18.19 -3.50
C LYS A 65 11.20 -19.07 -2.31
N LYS A 66 10.29 -19.23 -1.35
CA LYS A 66 10.52 -20.04 -0.14
C LYS A 66 10.66 -21.53 -0.48
N LEU A 67 9.82 -22.05 -1.37
CA LEU A 67 9.87 -23.43 -1.83
C LEU A 67 11.17 -23.73 -2.61
N SER A 68 11.55 -22.85 -3.54
CA SER A 68 12.82 -23.02 -4.28
C SER A 68 14.04 -23.01 -3.36
N LYS A 69 14.07 -22.13 -2.35
CA LYS A 69 15.17 -22.12 -1.36
C LYS A 69 15.26 -23.44 -0.60
N HIS A 70 14.11 -24.01 -0.20
CA HIS A 70 14.07 -25.28 0.53
C HIS A 70 14.62 -26.44 -0.32
N ASN A 71 14.26 -26.52 -1.60
CA ASN A 71 14.74 -27.58 -2.49
C ASN A 71 16.24 -27.48 -2.76
N ASN A 72 16.78 -26.26 -2.91
CA ASN A 72 18.21 -26.07 -3.13
C ASN A 72 19.04 -26.41 -1.88
N THR A 73 18.52 -26.14 -0.68
CA THR A 73 19.21 -26.51 0.57
C THR A 73 19.26 -28.02 0.79
N ILE A 74 18.26 -28.78 0.33
CA ILE A 74 18.27 -30.25 0.43
C ILE A 74 19.26 -30.87 -0.58
N ALA A 75 19.36 -30.30 -1.78
CA ALA A 75 20.30 -30.76 -2.82
C ALA A 75 21.78 -30.47 -2.50
N GLU A 76 22.07 -29.49 -1.63
CA GLU A 76 23.43 -29.20 -1.16
C GLU A 76 23.86 -30.05 0.05
N THR A 77 22.95 -30.86 0.61
CA THR A 77 23.23 -31.75 1.76
C THR A 77 23.45 -33.22 1.38
N GLU A 78 23.45 -33.54 0.08
CA GLU A 78 23.89 -34.84 -0.49
C GLU A 78 25.27 -34.71 -1.13
#